data_AF-A0A1G9T1R4-F1
#
_entry.id   AF-A0A1G9T1R4-F1
#
_cell.length_a   1.000
_cell.length_b   1.000
_cell.length_c   1.000
_cell.angle_alpha   90.00
_cell.angle_beta   90.00
_cell.angle_gamma   90.00
#
_symmetry.space_group_name_H-M   'P 1'
#
loop_
_entity.id
_entity.type
_entity.pdbx_description
1 polymer ?
#
loop_
_entity_poly.entity_id
_entity_poly.type
_entity_poly.pdbx_seq_one_letter_code
_entity_poly.pdbx_strand_id
1 'polypeptide(L)' 'MNQIEKAMKQAESSLRIEGIILKEEQKKLVKSLLNNEISEEEFQKKVKELLK' A
#
# COMPACT_ATOMS: atom_id res chain seq x y z
N MET A 1 15.35 5.15 -7.54
CA MET A 1 14.05 5.27 -6.84
C MET A 1 13.06 5.90 -7.80
N ASN A 2 12.00 5.18 -8.16
CA ASN A 2 10.96 5.75 -9.02
C ASN A 2 10.06 6.71 -8.21
N GLN A 3 9.22 7.51 -8.87
CA GLN A 3 8.35 8.48 -8.19
C GLN A 3 7.36 7.80 -7.23
N ILE A 4 6.86 6.62 -7.58
CA ILE A 4 5.93 5.81 -6.76
C ILE A 4 6.59 5.40 -5.43
N GLU A 5 7.83 4.90 -5.47
CA GLU A 5 8.59 4.50 -4.28
C GLU A 5 8.83 5.68 -3.34
N LYS A 6 9.10 6.87 -3.91
CA LYS A 6 9.24 8.10 -3.13
C LYS A 6 7.92 8.48 -2.45
N ALA A 7 6.81 8.46 -3.18
CA ALA A 7 5.49 8.76 -2.64
C ALA A 7 5.08 7.76 -1.55
N MET A 8 5.30 6.46 -1.77
CA MET A 8 5.05 5.41 -0.79
C MET A 8 5.88 5.61 0.49
N LYS A 9 7.18 5.91 0.36
CA LYS A 9 8.05 6.15 1.52
C LYS A 9 7.61 7.38 2.32
N GLN A 10 7.15 8.43 1.64
CA GLN A 10 6.61 9.62 2.30
C GLN A 10 5.32 9.29 3.06
N ALA A 11 4.38 8.60 2.41
CA ALA A 11 3.14 8.17 3.04
C ALA A 11 3.39 7.24 4.25
N GLU A 12 4.29 6.27 4.12
CA GLU A 12 4.68 5.39 5.24
C GLU A 12 5.28 6.19 6.41
N SER A 13 6.08 7.21 6.13
CA SER A 13 6.68 8.04 7.18
C SER A 13 5.62 8.84 7.94
N SER A 14 4.64 9.42 7.24
CA SER A 14 3.51 10.12 7.86
C SER A 14 2.68 9.17 8.74
N LEU A 15 2.33 7.98 8.22
CA LEU A 15 1.57 6.98 8.97
C LEU A 15 2.33 6.49 10.23
N ARG A 16 3.65 6.35 10.12
CA ARG A 16 4.48 5.93 11.26
C ARG A 16 4.50 6.97 12.38
N ILE A 17 4.44 8.26 12.07
CA ILE A 17 4.30 9.33 13.07
C ILE A 17 2.99 9.17 13.86
N GLU A 18 1.94 8.70 13.21
CA GLU A 18 0.64 8.40 13.82
C GLU A 18 0.60 7.03 14.53
N GLY A 19 1.72 6.30 14.57
CA GLY A 19 1.80 4.96 15.16
C GLY A 19 1.25 3.84 14.28
N ILE A 20 0.92 4.13 13.02
CA ILE A 20 0.40 3.15 12.06
C ILE A 20 1.58 2.55 11.29
N ILE A 21 1.77 1.23 11.43
CA ILE A 21 2.82 0.47 10.73
C ILE A 21 2.19 -0.42 9.67
N LEU A 22 2.48 -0.15 8.40
CA LEU A 22 2.06 -1.00 7.29
C LEU A 22 2.84 -2.31 7.27
N LYS A 23 2.14 -3.44 7.21
CA LYS A 23 2.73 -4.76 6.97
C LYS A 23 3.23 -4.87 5.53
N GLU A 24 4.20 -5.74 5.29
CA GLU A 24 4.79 -5.93 3.95
C GLU A 24 3.76 -6.34 2.89
N GLU A 25 2.76 -7.15 3.24
CA GLU A 25 1.67 -7.54 2.34
C GLU A 25 0.81 -6.34 1.91
N GLN A 26 0.54 -5.43 2.84
CA GLN A 26 -0.21 -4.19 2.56
C GLN A 26 0.59 -3.26 1.64
N LYS A 27 1.90 -3.15 1.87
CA LYS A 27 2.80 -2.38 0.99
C LYS A 27 2.81 -2.93 -0.43
N LYS A 28 2.88 -4.26 -0.58
CA LYS A 28 2.82 -4.93 -1.89
C LYS A 28 1.51 -4.62 -2.62
N LEU A 29 0.37 -4.70 -1.92
CA LEU A 29 -0.93 -4.39 -2.52
C LEU A 29 -1.02 -2.95 -3.04
N VAL A 30 -0.58 -1.98 -2.23
CA VAL A 30 -0.56 -0.56 -2.64
C VAL A 30 0.35 -0.38 -3.86
N LYS A 31 1.53 -1.02 -3.87
CA LYS A 31 2.46 -0.94 -5.01
C LYS A 31 1.85 -1.52 -6.29
N SER A 32 1.19 -2.68 -6.21
CA SER A 32 0.54 -3.30 -7.37
C SER A 32 -0.59 -2.43 -7.93
N LEU A 33 -1.37 -1.77 -7.07
CA LEU A 33 -2.39 -0.81 -7.52
C LEU A 33 -1.76 0.39 -8.26
N LEU A 34 -0.70 0.99 -7.68
CA LEU A 34 -0.02 2.15 -8.28
C LEU A 34 0.70 1.83 -9.59
N ASN A 35 1.10 0.57 -9.79
CA ASN A 35 1.68 0.07 -11.03
C ASN A 35 0.63 -0.37 -12.06
N ASN A 36 -0.68 -0.28 -11.76
CA ASN A 36 -1.78 -0.82 -12.57
C ASN A 36 -1.69 -2.35 -12.80
N GLU A 37 -1.04 -3.09 -11.89
CA GLU A 37 -0.96 -4.55 -11.94
C GLU A 37 -2.27 -5.21 -11.49
N ILE A 38 -3.06 -4.50 -10.69
CA ILE A 38 -4.38 -4.91 -10.20
C ILE A 38 -5.36 -3.73 -10.34
N SER A 39 -6.65 -4.02 -10.45
CA SER A 39 -7.69 -2.99 -10.43
C SER A 39 -7.96 -2.50 -9.00
N GLU A 40 -8.65 -1.35 -8.89
CA GLU A 40 -9.13 -0.87 -7.60
C GLU A 40 -10.09 -1.86 -6.92
N GLU A 41 -10.97 -2.50 -7.69
CA GLU A 41 -11.89 -3.53 -7.18
C GLU A 41 -11.12 -4.74 -6.62
N GLU A 42 -10.09 -5.19 -7.32
CA GLU A 42 -9.24 -6.30 -6.87
C GLU A 42 -8.44 -5.92 -5.61
N PHE A 43 -7.92 -4.68 -5.56
CA PHE A 43 -7.26 -4.15 -4.38
C PHE A 43 -8.20 -4.16 -3.16
N GLN A 44 -9.43 -3.65 -3.30
CA GLN A 44 -10.41 -3.62 -2.21
C GLN A 44 -10.77 -5.04 -1.72
N LYS A 45 -10.90 -5.99 -2.65
CA LYS A 45 -11.15 -7.40 -2.29
C LYS A 45 -10.00 -7.98 -1.48
N LYS A 46 -8.75 -7.83 -1.95
CA LYS A 46 -7.56 -8.36 -1.26
C LYS A 46 -7.32 -7.70 0.10
N VAL A 47 -7.58 -6.39 0.23
CA VAL A 47 -7.49 -5.69 1.52
C VAL A 47 -8.51 -6.24 2.53
N LYS A 48 -9.74 -6.54 2.10
CA LYS A 48 -10.76 -7.15 2.98
C LYS A 48 -10.37 -8.56 3.41
N GLU A 49 -9.69 -9.32 2.56
CA GLU A 49 -9.20 -10.66 2.88
C GLU A 49 -8.09 -10.63 3.94
N LEU A 50 -7.26 -9.58 3.99
CA LEU A 50 -6.21 -9.40 5.00
C LEU A 50 -6.72 -9.00 6.40
N LEU A 51 -7.97 -8.59 6.52
CA LEU A 51 -8.60 -8.19 7.79
C LEU A 51 -9.38 -9.34 8.46
N LYS A 52 -9.47 -10.51 7.81
CA LYS A 52 -10.06 -11.72 8.36
C LYS A 52 -9.04 -12.52 9.15
#